data_AF-A0AAV6BDU3-F1
#
_entry.id   AF-A0AAV6BDU3-F1
#
_cell.length_a   1.000
_cell.length_b   1.000
_cell.length_c   1.000
_cell.angle_alpha   90.00
_cell.angle_beta   90.00
_cell.angle_gamma   90.00
#
_symmetry.space_group_name_H-M   'P 1'
#
loop_
_entity.id
_entity.type
_entity.pdbx_description
1 polymer ?
#
loop_
_entity_poly.entity_id
_entity_poly.type
_entity_poly.pdbx_seq_one_letter_code
_entity_poly.pdbx_strand_id
1 'polypeptide(L)'
;MRQLSVICGALIFLGSLLAATGTSPGAVPLMTGIGTPHLAVTTRSPLAQKYFDQGLRLCYAFNHDEAIRAFREATRLDPSCAMAHWGVAYALGPNVNLPVDAEREKEAFAEVQKAKALAPRATPRERAWIEALAKRYSDDPKADLHALDHAFADAMR
;
A
#
# COMPACT_ATOMS: atom_id res chain seq x y z
N MET A 1 1.52 -5.19 81.07
CA MET A 1 1.01 -4.98 79.70
C MET A 1 2.21 -4.98 78.75
N ARG A 2 2.48 -6.11 78.06
CA ARG A 2 3.59 -6.26 77.11
C ARG A 2 3.10 -5.84 75.71
N GLN A 3 3.83 -4.94 75.06
CA GLN A 3 3.59 -4.57 73.66
C GLN A 3 4.20 -5.63 72.72
N LEU A 4 3.42 -6.12 71.75
CA LEU A 4 3.91 -6.94 70.64
C LEU A 4 4.22 -6.04 69.44
N SER A 5 5.46 -6.09 68.96
CA SER A 5 5.89 -5.52 67.68
C SER A 5 5.52 -6.48 66.54
N VAL A 6 4.88 -5.97 65.49
CA VAL A 6 4.63 -6.69 64.23
C VAL A 6 5.65 -6.22 63.20
N ILE A 7 6.50 -7.13 62.73
CA ILE A 7 7.44 -6.92 61.62
C ILE A 7 6.74 -7.42 60.35
N CYS A 8 6.46 -6.54 59.40
CA CYS A 8 5.95 -6.88 58.08
C CYS A 8 7.14 -7.04 57.11
N GLY A 9 7.40 -8.26 56.65
CA GLY A 9 8.46 -8.55 55.67
C GLY A 9 8.03 -8.21 54.25
N ALA A 10 8.86 -7.46 53.53
CA ALA A 10 8.69 -7.20 52.11
C ALA A 10 9.38 -8.30 51.28
N LEU A 11 8.61 -9.06 50.50
CA LEU A 11 9.14 -9.95 49.46
C LEU A 11 9.43 -9.13 48.18
N ILE A 12 10.68 -9.14 47.75
CA ILE A 12 11.12 -8.59 46.47
C ILE A 12 11.04 -9.72 45.42
N PHE A 13 10.13 -9.61 44.46
CA PHE A 13 10.11 -10.48 43.27
C PHE A 13 11.02 -9.88 42.19
N LEU A 14 12.10 -10.59 41.85
CA LEU A 14 12.94 -10.30 40.69
C LEU A 14 12.20 -10.76 39.42
N GLY A 15 11.72 -9.81 38.61
CA GLY A 15 11.10 -10.10 37.32
C GLY A 15 12.15 -10.22 36.20
N SER A 16 12.23 -11.39 35.57
CA SER A 16 13.01 -11.58 34.34
C SER A 16 12.27 -10.97 33.15
N LEU A 17 12.88 -9.96 32.50
CA LEU A 17 12.37 -9.38 31.25
C LEU A 17 12.75 -10.29 30.07
N LEU A 18 11.78 -11.01 29.51
CA LEU A 18 11.89 -11.58 28.18
C LEU A 18 11.35 -10.53 27.19
N ALA A 19 12.22 -9.95 26.36
CA ALA A 19 11.81 -9.02 25.32
C ALA A 19 11.12 -9.82 24.19
N ALA A 20 9.79 -9.77 24.15
CA ALA A 20 9.02 -10.27 23.02
C ALA A 20 9.19 -9.32 21.82
N THR A 21 9.81 -9.78 20.73
CA THR A 21 9.76 -9.08 19.44
C THR A 21 8.37 -9.27 18.84
N GLY A 22 7.41 -8.49 19.32
CA GLY A 22 6.06 -8.46 18.78
C GLY A 22 6.04 -7.71 17.45
N THR A 23 5.93 -8.44 16.33
CA THR A 23 5.36 -7.85 15.11
C THR A 23 3.92 -7.45 15.44
N SER A 24 3.63 -6.16 15.48
CA SER A 24 2.27 -5.68 15.76
C SER A 24 1.30 -6.30 14.75
N PRO A 25 0.16 -6.88 15.21
CA PRO A 25 -0.90 -7.32 14.31
C PRO A 25 -1.37 -6.10 13.51
N GLY A 26 -0.99 -6.03 12.23
CA GLY A 26 -1.22 -4.88 11.36
C GLY A 26 0.00 -4.39 10.59
N ALA A 27 1.22 -4.76 10.98
CA ALA A 27 2.41 -4.42 10.21
C ALA A 27 2.44 -5.17 8.87
N VAL A 28 2.65 -4.48 7.75
CA VAL A 28 2.88 -5.10 6.44
C VAL A 28 4.34 -5.58 6.40
N PRO A 29 4.62 -6.88 6.30
CA PRO A 29 6.01 -7.36 6.30
C PRO A 29 6.69 -7.05 4.96
N LEU A 30 7.99 -6.74 5.00
CA LEU A 30 8.83 -6.78 3.81
C LEU A 30 9.18 -8.23 3.49
N MET A 31 8.71 -8.71 2.35
CA MET A 31 8.84 -10.09 1.92
C MET A 31 10.15 -10.30 1.16
N THR A 32 10.80 -11.43 1.42
CA THR A 32 11.96 -11.91 0.67
C THR A 32 11.56 -13.03 -0.29
N GLY A 33 12.31 -13.23 -1.37
CA GLY A 33 12.09 -14.36 -2.29
C GLY A 33 10.95 -14.18 -3.30
N ILE A 34 10.35 -13.00 -3.41
CA ILE A 34 9.26 -12.67 -4.35
C ILE A 34 9.77 -11.99 -5.64
N GLY A 35 11.01 -12.28 -6.04
CA GLY A 35 11.67 -11.68 -7.20
C GLY A 35 12.36 -10.33 -6.92
N THR A 36 12.96 -9.78 -7.97
CA THR A 36 13.81 -8.57 -7.95
C THR A 36 13.33 -7.36 -8.78
N PRO A 37 12.17 -7.34 -9.48
CA PRO A 37 11.70 -6.14 -10.16
C PRO A 37 11.80 -4.89 -9.28
N HIS A 38 12.31 -3.82 -9.86
CA HIS A 38 12.48 -2.52 -9.23
C HIS A 38 12.05 -1.46 -10.23
N LEU A 39 11.23 -0.53 -9.76
CA LEU A 39 10.86 0.65 -10.52
C LEU A 39 11.07 1.86 -9.63
N ALA A 40 12.15 2.61 -9.91
CA ALA A 40 12.42 3.87 -9.23
C ALA A 40 11.25 4.84 -9.43
N VAL A 41 10.69 5.33 -8.32
CA VAL A 41 9.61 6.31 -8.30
C VAL A 41 10.02 7.56 -7.53
N THR A 42 9.38 8.68 -7.80
CA THR A 42 9.62 9.93 -7.06
C THR A 42 9.15 9.80 -5.62
N THR A 43 10.06 9.45 -4.72
CA THR A 43 9.86 9.43 -3.26
C THR A 43 11.14 9.84 -2.55
N ARG A 44 11.01 10.46 -1.37
CA ARG A 44 12.15 10.72 -0.47
C ARG A 44 12.34 9.62 0.57
N SER A 45 11.44 8.64 0.63
CA SER A 45 11.48 7.57 1.62
C SER A 45 12.01 6.29 0.98
N PRO A 46 13.24 5.86 1.32
CA PRO A 46 13.78 4.58 0.85
C PRO A 46 12.89 3.39 1.25
N LEU A 47 12.14 3.50 2.35
CA LEU A 47 11.22 2.47 2.79
C LEU A 47 9.93 2.46 1.96
N ALA A 48 9.39 3.64 1.59
CA ALA A 48 8.26 3.70 0.67
C ALA A 48 8.61 3.10 -0.70
N GLN A 49 9.82 3.34 -1.20
CA GLN A 49 10.32 2.69 -2.43
C GLN A 49 10.32 1.17 -2.31
N LYS A 50 10.79 0.60 -1.18
CA LYS A 50 10.77 -0.86 -0.96
C LYS A 50 9.36 -1.45 -0.99
N TYR A 51 8.40 -0.77 -0.37
CA TYR A 51 7.00 -1.22 -0.38
C TYR A 51 6.34 -1.05 -1.75
N PHE A 52 6.67 0.01 -2.49
CA PHE A 52 6.22 0.17 -3.87
C PHE A 52 6.74 -0.98 -4.75
N ASP A 53 8.03 -1.31 -4.66
CA ASP A 53 8.60 -2.44 -5.40
C ASP A 53 7.98 -3.78 -4.99
N GLN A 54 7.70 -3.99 -3.70
CA GLN A 54 6.98 -5.17 -3.21
C GLN A 54 5.57 -5.25 -3.81
N GLY A 55 4.83 -4.13 -3.82
CA GLY A 55 3.50 -4.08 -4.45
C GLY A 55 3.56 -4.47 -5.93
N LEU A 56 4.53 -3.95 -6.67
CA LEU A 56 4.72 -4.28 -8.09
C LEU A 56 5.01 -5.79 -8.30
N ARG A 57 5.88 -6.37 -7.47
CA ARG A 57 6.20 -7.80 -7.50
C ARG A 57 4.98 -8.66 -7.20
N LEU A 58 4.16 -8.24 -6.24
CA LEU A 58 2.94 -8.95 -5.87
C LEU A 58 1.86 -8.84 -6.96
N CYS A 59 1.74 -7.71 -7.66
CA CYS A 59 0.93 -7.61 -8.87
C CYS A 59 1.39 -8.60 -9.95
N TYR A 60 2.70 -8.71 -10.20
CA TYR A 60 3.23 -9.70 -11.16
C TYR A 60 3.03 -11.15 -10.71
N ALA A 61 2.96 -11.39 -9.40
CA ALA A 61 2.63 -12.69 -8.82
C ALA A 61 1.11 -12.91 -8.66
N PHE A 62 0.26 -12.03 -9.19
CA PHE A 62 -1.20 -12.07 -9.11
C PHE A 62 -1.79 -11.97 -7.69
N ASN A 63 -1.00 -11.57 -6.70
CA ASN A 63 -1.47 -11.33 -5.33
C ASN A 63 -1.82 -9.85 -5.10
N HIS A 64 -3.00 -9.46 -5.61
CA HIS A 64 -3.44 -8.08 -5.65
C HIS A 64 -3.76 -7.50 -4.26
N ASP A 65 -4.32 -8.30 -3.35
CA ASP A 65 -4.66 -7.82 -2.00
C ASP A 65 -3.41 -7.50 -1.18
N GLU A 66 -2.37 -8.33 -1.24
CA GLU A 66 -1.08 -8.00 -0.60
C GLU A 66 -0.36 -6.85 -1.34
N ALA A 67 -0.53 -6.73 -2.66
CA ALA A 67 -0.01 -5.57 -3.39
C ALA A 67 -0.65 -4.27 -2.90
N ILE A 68 -1.98 -4.23 -2.72
CA ILE A 68 -2.72 -3.09 -2.17
C ILE A 68 -2.18 -2.74 -0.77
N ARG A 69 -1.99 -3.74 0.10
CA ARG A 69 -1.41 -3.52 1.44
C ARG A 69 -0.02 -2.88 1.37
N ALA A 70 0.84 -3.37 0.47
CA ALA A 70 2.18 -2.82 0.27
C ALA A 70 2.14 -1.39 -0.27
N PHE A 71 1.35 -1.12 -1.31
CA PHE A 71 1.22 0.24 -1.85
C PHE A 71 0.61 1.22 -0.83
N ARG A 72 -0.39 0.81 -0.05
CA ARG A 72 -0.93 1.63 1.05
C ARG A 72 0.12 1.93 2.10
N GLU A 73 0.97 0.96 2.47
CA GLU A 73 2.10 1.20 3.36
C GLU A 73 3.10 2.20 2.77
N ALA A 74 3.36 2.14 1.45
CA ALA A 74 4.16 3.17 0.76
C ALA A 74 3.51 4.56 0.85
N THR A 75 2.19 4.68 0.67
CA THR A 75 1.47 5.97 0.85
C THR A 75 1.53 6.48 2.29
N ARG A 76 1.48 5.59 3.29
CA ARG A 76 1.59 5.97 4.70
C ARG A 76 2.98 6.53 5.03
N LEU A 77 4.02 5.94 4.45
CA LEU A 77 5.42 6.34 4.66
C LEU A 77 5.82 7.59 3.87
N ASP A 78 5.27 7.78 2.68
CA ASP A 78 5.41 9.00 1.90
C ASP A 78 4.07 9.38 1.24
N PRO A 79 3.25 10.19 1.94
CA PRO A 79 1.97 10.66 1.41
C PRO A 79 2.09 11.55 0.15
N SER A 80 3.31 11.95 -0.23
CA SER A 80 3.55 12.72 -1.45
C SER A 80 3.98 11.86 -2.64
N CYS A 81 4.16 10.55 -2.45
CA CYS A 81 4.53 9.61 -3.50
C CYS A 81 3.32 9.33 -4.42
N ALA A 82 3.25 10.03 -5.55
CA ALA A 82 2.17 9.89 -6.53
C ALA A 82 2.01 8.44 -7.03
N MET A 83 3.14 7.75 -7.23
CA MET A 83 3.13 6.37 -7.72
C MET A 83 2.64 5.36 -6.69
N ALA A 84 2.74 5.63 -5.39
CA ALA A 84 2.15 4.75 -4.38
C ALA A 84 0.62 4.72 -4.49
N HIS A 85 -0.02 5.88 -4.69
CA HIS A 85 -1.45 5.98 -4.97
C HIS A 85 -1.82 5.33 -6.32
N TRP A 86 -1.01 5.54 -7.36
CA TRP A 86 -1.15 4.84 -8.65
C TRP A 86 -1.14 3.32 -8.47
N GLY A 87 -0.23 2.79 -7.63
CA GLY A 87 -0.10 1.37 -7.36
C GLY A 87 -1.34 0.79 -6.68
N VAL A 88 -1.93 1.51 -5.71
CA VAL A 88 -3.19 1.10 -5.08
C VAL A 88 -4.30 1.01 -6.14
N ALA A 89 -4.49 2.05 -6.95
CA ALA A 89 -5.49 2.05 -8.02
C ALA A 89 -5.26 0.90 -9.02
N TYR A 90 -4.03 0.70 -9.47
CA TYR A 90 -3.67 -0.36 -10.40
C TYR A 90 -4.03 -1.76 -9.86
N ALA A 91 -3.74 -2.02 -8.60
CA ALA A 91 -4.00 -3.31 -7.96
C ALA A 91 -5.49 -3.54 -7.61
N LEU A 92 -6.28 -2.48 -7.47
CA LEU A 92 -7.73 -2.56 -7.24
C LEU A 92 -8.52 -2.93 -8.51
N GLY A 93 -7.98 -2.64 -9.69
CA GLY A 93 -8.65 -2.90 -10.96
C GLY A 93 -8.98 -4.37 -11.23
N PRO A 94 -9.92 -4.62 -12.15
CA PRO A 94 -10.34 -5.97 -12.50
C PRO A 94 -9.16 -6.74 -13.12
N ASN A 95 -9.13 -8.05 -12.84
CA ASN A 95 -8.10 -8.96 -13.33
C ASN A 95 -8.72 -10.34 -13.64
N VAL A 96 -7.93 -11.25 -14.22
CA VAL A 96 -8.42 -12.56 -14.68
C VAL A 96 -9.06 -13.42 -13.57
N ASN A 97 -8.70 -13.17 -12.31
CA ASN A 97 -9.20 -13.93 -11.15
C ASN A 97 -10.30 -13.19 -10.39
N LEU A 98 -10.52 -11.90 -10.66
CA LEU A 98 -11.47 -11.08 -9.94
C LEU A 98 -12.28 -10.24 -10.94
N PRO A 99 -13.60 -10.50 -11.06
CA PRO A 99 -14.46 -9.69 -11.91
C PRO A 99 -14.52 -8.24 -11.39
N VAL A 100 -15.08 -7.35 -12.21
CA VAL A 100 -15.37 -5.97 -11.81
C VAL A 100 -16.14 -5.95 -10.50
N ASP A 101 -15.68 -5.11 -9.57
CA ASP A 101 -16.31 -4.84 -8.29
C ASP A 101 -16.50 -3.33 -8.14
N ALA A 102 -17.73 -2.87 -7.97
CA ALA A 102 -18.07 -1.45 -8.00
C ALA A 102 -17.41 -0.64 -6.87
N GLU A 103 -17.21 -1.23 -5.69
CA GLU A 103 -16.54 -0.53 -4.59
C GLU A 103 -15.03 -0.42 -4.86
N ARG A 104 -14.41 -1.45 -5.43
CA ARG A 104 -13.01 -1.37 -5.88
C ARG A 104 -12.81 -0.37 -7.01
N GLU A 105 -13.73 -0.31 -7.99
CA GLU A 105 -13.69 0.69 -9.07
C GLU A 105 -13.75 2.11 -8.51
N LYS A 106 -14.67 2.37 -7.58
CA LYS A 106 -14.82 3.66 -6.91
C LYS A 106 -13.58 4.02 -6.09
N GLU A 107 -13.00 3.05 -5.38
CA GLU A 107 -11.77 3.28 -4.62
C GLU A 107 -10.58 3.54 -5.57
N ALA A 108 -10.45 2.78 -6.66
CA ALA A 108 -9.40 2.95 -7.64
C ALA A 108 -9.48 4.33 -8.33
N PHE A 109 -10.69 4.80 -8.64
CA PHE A 109 -10.92 6.16 -9.10
C PHE A 109 -10.40 7.18 -8.08
N ALA A 110 -10.77 7.06 -6.80
CA ALA A 110 -10.32 7.99 -5.77
C ALA A 110 -8.79 8.00 -5.62
N GLU A 111 -8.14 6.84 -5.66
CA GLU A 111 -6.69 6.71 -5.57
C GLU A 111 -5.96 7.29 -6.79
N VAL A 112 -6.46 7.05 -8.01
CA VAL A 112 -5.83 7.62 -9.20
C VAL A 112 -6.01 9.15 -9.26
N GLN A 113 -7.11 9.71 -8.73
CA GLN A 113 -7.24 11.17 -8.60
C GLN A 113 -6.22 11.76 -7.60
N LYS A 114 -5.94 11.07 -6.49
CA LYS A 114 -4.85 11.46 -5.57
C LYS A 114 -3.49 11.43 -6.28
N ALA A 115 -3.23 10.37 -7.06
CA ALA A 115 -2.02 10.27 -7.86
C ALA A 115 -1.89 11.45 -8.85
N LYS A 116 -2.96 11.81 -9.56
CA LYS A 116 -3.00 12.98 -10.45
C LYS A 116 -2.70 14.29 -9.73
N ALA A 117 -3.28 14.50 -8.55
CA ALA A 117 -3.04 15.71 -7.75
C ALA A 117 -1.56 15.85 -7.33
N LEU A 118 -0.86 14.72 -7.12
CA LEU A 118 0.56 14.68 -6.75
C LEU A 118 1.51 14.64 -7.97
N ALA A 119 1.00 14.28 -9.14
CA ALA A 119 1.74 14.11 -10.38
C ALA A 119 2.64 15.30 -10.80
N PRO A 120 2.30 16.59 -10.52
CA PRO A 120 3.19 17.70 -10.85
C PRO A 120 4.59 17.62 -10.23
N ARG A 121 4.76 16.86 -9.13
CA ARG A 121 6.06 16.63 -8.48
C ARG A 121 6.78 15.39 -9.00
N ALA A 122 6.10 14.53 -9.75
CA ALA A 122 6.60 13.27 -10.27
C ALA A 122 7.44 13.47 -11.54
N THR A 123 8.20 12.46 -11.94
CA THR A 123 8.93 12.49 -13.22
C THR A 123 7.96 12.50 -14.42
N PRO A 124 8.37 12.97 -15.63
CA PRO A 124 7.51 12.92 -16.82
C PRO A 124 6.96 11.51 -17.13
N ARG A 125 7.77 10.47 -16.89
CA ARG A 125 7.38 9.07 -17.09
C ARG A 125 6.27 8.65 -16.12
N GLU A 126 6.43 8.98 -14.84
CA GLU A 126 5.41 8.70 -13.82
C GLU A 126 4.10 9.44 -14.12
N ARG A 127 4.17 10.70 -14.55
CA ARG A 127 2.99 11.45 -14.98
C ARG A 127 2.27 10.76 -16.13
N ALA A 128 3.00 10.23 -17.12
CA ALA A 128 2.40 9.51 -18.24
C ALA A 128 1.65 8.26 -17.77
N TRP A 129 2.23 7.46 -16.87
CA TRP A 129 1.54 6.28 -16.31
C TRP A 129 0.32 6.64 -15.46
N ILE A 130 0.38 7.75 -14.72
CA ILE A 130 -0.74 8.25 -13.94
C ILE A 130 -1.89 8.69 -14.86
N GLU A 131 -1.59 9.46 -15.90
CA GLU A 131 -2.60 9.90 -16.87
C GLU A 131 -3.17 8.74 -17.69
N ALA A 132 -2.35 7.73 -18.01
CA ALA A 132 -2.82 6.51 -18.65
C ALA A 132 -3.80 5.77 -17.74
N LEU A 133 -3.41 5.46 -16.49
CA LEU A 133 -4.27 4.72 -15.57
C LEU A 133 -5.55 5.49 -15.23
N ALA A 134 -5.50 6.82 -15.19
CA ALA A 134 -6.68 7.65 -14.97
C ALA A 134 -7.76 7.49 -16.03
N LYS A 135 -7.41 7.03 -17.25
CA LYS A 135 -8.40 6.72 -18.30
C LYS A 135 -9.17 5.44 -18.03
N ARG A 136 -8.66 4.56 -17.15
CA ARG A 136 -9.29 3.28 -16.81
C ARG A 136 -10.49 3.46 -15.87
N TYR A 137 -10.54 4.54 -15.11
CA TYR A 137 -11.49 4.73 -14.02
C TYR A 137 -12.37 5.97 -14.23
N SER A 138 -13.63 5.88 -13.78
CA SER A 138 -14.63 6.95 -13.84
C SER A 138 -15.44 6.98 -12.55
N ASP A 139 -15.95 8.15 -12.16
CA ASP A 139 -16.95 8.31 -11.10
C ASP A 139 -18.40 8.17 -11.61
N ASP A 140 -18.60 8.05 -12.92
CA ASP A 140 -19.90 7.75 -13.51
C ASP A 140 -20.25 6.26 -13.33
N PRO A 141 -21.29 5.91 -12.55
CA PRO A 141 -21.71 4.52 -12.35
C PRO A 141 -22.26 3.85 -13.62
N LYS A 142 -22.45 4.61 -14.72
CA LYS A 142 -22.90 4.11 -16.02
C LYS A 142 -21.81 4.08 -17.07
N ALA A 143 -20.55 4.33 -16.69
CA ALA A 143 -19.44 4.33 -17.62
C ALA A 143 -19.30 2.98 -18.33
N ASP A 144 -18.94 3.01 -19.60
CA ASP A 144 -18.57 1.82 -20.36
C ASP A 144 -17.16 1.38 -19.95
N LEU A 145 -17.09 0.46 -18.99
CA LEU A 145 -15.83 -0.04 -18.43
C LEU A 145 -14.93 -0.69 -19.49
N HIS A 146 -15.52 -1.32 -20.52
CA HIS A 146 -14.75 -1.91 -21.59
C HIS A 146 -14.05 -0.85 -22.43
N ALA A 147 -14.76 0.23 -22.78
CA ALA A 147 -14.18 1.37 -23.47
C ALA A 147 -13.08 2.05 -22.64
N LEU A 148 -13.25 2.15 -21.32
CA LEU A 148 -12.22 2.69 -20.41
C LEU A 148 -10.96 1.81 -20.36
N ASP A 149 -11.11 0.49 -20.27
CA ASP A 149 -10.00 -0.45 -20.32
C ASP A 149 -9.20 -0.33 -21.64
N HIS A 150 -9.90 -0.19 -22.78
CA HIS A 150 -9.24 0.08 -24.07
C HIS A 150 -8.53 1.43 -24.10
N ALA A 151 -9.16 2.48 -23.58
CA ALA A 151 -8.55 3.80 -23.52
C ALA A 151 -7.27 3.81 -22.66
N PHE A 152 -7.24 3.05 -21.58
CA PHE A 152 -6.03 2.81 -20.79
C PHE A 152 -4.97 2.05 -21.58
N ALA A 153 -5.34 0.93 -22.21
CA ALA A 153 -4.41 0.12 -23.00
C ALA A 153 -3.77 0.91 -24.15
N ASP A 154 -4.56 1.74 -24.85
CA ASP A 154 -4.08 2.62 -25.91
C ASP A 154 -3.11 3.69 -25.38
N ALA A 155 -3.36 4.23 -24.19
CA ALA A 155 -2.50 5.23 -23.56
C ALA A 155 -1.17 4.65 -23.00
N MET A 156 -1.05 3.32 -22.92
CA MET A 156 0.15 2.63 -22.45
C MET A 156 1.12 2.22 -23.59
N ARG A 157 0.78 2.51 -24.85
CA ARG A 157 1.65 2.25 -26.02
C ARG A 157 2.75 3.30 -26.17
#